data_AF-A0A381ZGG0-F1
#
_entry.id   AF-A0A381ZGG0-F1
#
_cell.length_a   1.000
_cell.length_b   1.000
_cell.length_c   1.000
_cell.angle_alpha   90.00
_cell.angle_beta   90.00
_cell.angle_gamma   90.00
#
_symmetry.space_group_name_H-M   'P 1'
#
loop_
_entity.id
_entity.type
_entity.pdbx_description
1 polymer ?
#
loop_
_entity_poly.entity_id
_entity_poly.type
_entity_poly.pdbx_seq_one_letter_code
_entity_poly.pdbx_strand_id
1 'polypeptide(L)'
;MVLAKPNSALRLAGLTTIASVIGGAVGYLIGAVAIEAIEPLLRRLDYWDAYLQVRLWFQTWGVWAVLVAGFSPIPYKVFTIAAGAVSMALAPFLIVSLVGRGARFFLLSGLVAWGGPRIENGLKRYIDAIGWGLVAAGVAGYIALRN
;
A
#
# COMPACT_ATOMS: atom_id res chain seq x y z
N MET A 1 15.36 -10.84 -7.91
CA MET A 1 15.35 -9.65 -7.01
C MET A 1 16.13 -8.52 -7.66
N VAL A 2 15.77 -7.26 -7.41
CA VAL A 2 16.48 -6.09 -7.97
C VAL A 2 17.97 -6.12 -7.63
N LEU A 3 18.33 -6.59 -6.44
CA LEU A 3 19.72 -6.79 -6.01
C LEU A 3 20.55 -7.69 -6.95
N ALA A 4 19.94 -8.73 -7.51
CA ALA A 4 20.62 -9.66 -8.42
C ALA A 4 20.67 -9.14 -9.87
N LYS A 5 19.72 -8.29 -10.27
CA LYS A 5 19.61 -7.73 -11.62
C LYS A 5 19.14 -6.26 -11.58
N PRO A 6 20.01 -5.31 -11.21
CA PRO A 6 19.63 -3.89 -11.06
C PRO A 6 19.05 -3.29 -12.33
N ASN A 7 19.55 -3.69 -13.51
CA ASN A 7 19.06 -3.22 -14.81
C ASN A 7 17.59 -3.59 -15.10
N SER A 8 17.00 -4.51 -14.31
CA SER A 8 15.60 -4.92 -14.42
C SER A 8 14.70 -4.27 -13.38
N ALA A 9 15.16 -3.26 -12.63
CA ALA A 9 14.42 -2.64 -11.53
C ALA A 9 13.01 -2.18 -11.92
N LEU A 10 12.89 -1.43 -13.01
CA LEU A 10 11.61 -0.92 -13.50
C LEU A 10 10.64 -2.05 -13.88
N ARG A 11 11.13 -3.08 -14.57
CA ARG A 11 10.32 -4.25 -14.95
C ARG A 11 9.85 -5.03 -13.71
N LEU A 12 10.74 -5.24 -12.73
CA LEU A 12 10.41 -5.93 -11.50
C LEU A 12 9.42 -5.14 -10.64
N ALA A 13 9.56 -3.81 -10.57
CA ALA A 13 8.60 -2.93 -9.90
C ALA A 13 7.23 -2.96 -10.58
N GLY A 14 7.18 -2.90 -11.91
CA GLY A 14 5.94 -3.01 -12.68
C GLY A 14 5.23 -4.34 -12.43
N LEU A 15 5.95 -5.46 -12.51
CA LEU A 15 5.40 -6.78 -12.21
C LEU A 15 4.88 -6.88 -10.77
N THR A 16 5.65 -6.38 -9.81
CA THR A 16 5.26 -6.38 -8.38
C THR A 16 4.02 -5.53 -8.16
N THR A 17 3.91 -4.40 -8.85
CA THR A 17 2.75 -3.51 -8.78
C THR A 17 1.51 -4.21 -9.31
N ILE A 18 1.57 -4.81 -10.50
CA ILE A 18 0.44 -5.53 -11.09
C ILE A 18 0.01 -6.69 -10.19
N ALA A 19 0.96 -7.53 -9.75
CA ALA A 19 0.67 -8.64 -8.84
C ALA A 19 0.05 -8.15 -7.52
N SER A 20 0.54 -7.05 -6.96
CA SER A 20 0.00 -6.47 -5.73
C SER A 20 -1.40 -5.89 -5.92
N VAL A 21 -1.71 -5.28 -7.06
CA VAL A 21 -3.05 -4.74 -7.34
C VAL A 21 -4.04 -5.88 -7.56
N ILE A 22 -3.64 -6.94 -8.27
CA ILE A 22 -4.45 -8.16 -8.43
C ILE A 22 -4.74 -8.78 -7.05
N GLY A 23 -3.70 -8.97 -6.21
CA GLY A 23 -3.89 -9.44 -4.84
C GLY A 23 -4.80 -8.51 -4.02
N GLY A 24 -4.73 -7.20 -4.26
CA GLY A 24 -5.64 -6.23 -3.64
C GLY A 24 -7.08 -6.34 -4.14
N ALA A 25 -7.29 -6.63 -5.42
CA ALA A 25 -8.62 -6.91 -5.97
C ALA A 25 -9.22 -8.20 -5.38
N VAL A 26 -8.39 -9.23 -5.16
CA VAL A 26 -8.81 -10.44 -4.43
C VAL A 26 -9.18 -10.10 -2.97
N GLY A 27 -8.36 -9.31 -2.28
CA GLY A 27 -8.66 -8.84 -0.93
C GLY A 27 -9.96 -8.04 -0.87
N TYR A 28 -10.19 -7.16 -1.84
CA TYR A 28 -11.46 -6.44 -2.02
C TYR A 28 -12.63 -7.40 -2.18
N LEU A 29 -12.51 -8.41 -3.05
CA LEU A 29 -13.58 -9.39 -3.25
C LEU A 29 -13.90 -10.15 -1.97
N ILE A 30 -12.86 -10.62 -1.24
CA ILE A 30 -13.02 -11.28 0.06
C ILE A 30 -13.78 -10.38 1.04
N GLY A 31 -13.42 -9.10 1.13
CA GLY A 31 -14.12 -8.14 1.96
C GLY A 31 -15.59 -7.96 1.57
N ALA A 32 -15.87 -7.94 0.26
CA ALA A 32 -17.21 -7.70 -0.25
C ALA A 32 -18.18 -8.88 -0.01
N VAL A 33 -17.69 -10.13 -0.03
CA VAL A 33 -18.57 -11.31 0.01
C VAL A 33 -18.35 -12.26 1.18
N ALA A 34 -17.22 -12.17 1.88
CA ALA A 34 -16.80 -13.20 2.85
C ALA A 34 -16.32 -12.62 4.19
N ILE A 35 -16.59 -11.34 4.49
CA ILE A 35 -16.08 -10.68 5.70
C ILE A 35 -16.50 -11.39 6.99
N GLU A 36 -17.75 -11.83 7.09
CA GLU A 36 -18.27 -12.56 8.26
C GLU A 36 -17.56 -13.92 8.42
N ALA A 37 -17.28 -14.61 7.31
CA ALA A 37 -16.58 -15.89 7.33
C ALA A 37 -15.09 -15.73 7.73
N ILE A 38 -14.46 -14.62 7.38
CA ILE A 38 -13.04 -14.36 7.71
C ILE A 38 -12.85 -13.61 9.02
N GLU A 39 -13.90 -13.08 9.66
CA GLU A 39 -13.81 -12.39 10.95
C GLU A 39 -13.06 -13.20 12.03
N PRO A 40 -13.35 -14.49 12.26
CA PRO A 40 -12.62 -15.29 13.25
C PRO A 40 -11.14 -15.42 12.92
N LEU A 41 -10.77 -15.39 11.63
CA LEU A 41 -9.38 -15.39 11.19
C LEU A 41 -8.73 -14.03 11.43
N LEU A 42 -9.42 -12.92 11.13
CA LEU A 42 -8.91 -11.57 11.40
C LEU A 42 -8.68 -11.35 12.90
N ARG A 43 -9.57 -11.84 13.76
CA ARG A 43 -9.40 -11.78 15.22
C ARG A 43 -8.22 -12.62 15.69
N ARG A 44 -8.07 -13.86 15.19
CA ARG A 44 -6.93 -14.72 15.53
C ARG A 44 -5.58 -14.19 15.07
N LEU A 45 -5.56 -13.33 14.05
CA LEU A 45 -4.35 -12.71 13.50
C LEU A 45 -4.15 -11.26 13.99
N ASP A 46 -4.89 -10.80 15.00
CA ASP A 46 -4.85 -9.44 15.54
C ASP A 46 -5.06 -8.31 14.50
N TYR A 47 -5.78 -8.61 13.41
CA TYR A 47 -6.13 -7.64 12.37
C TYR A 47 -7.52 -7.04 12.53
N TRP A 48 -8.34 -7.55 13.46
CA TRP A 48 -9.73 -7.10 13.61
C TRP A 48 -9.84 -5.63 14.01
N ASP A 49 -9.07 -5.20 15.01
CA ASP A 49 -9.10 -3.79 15.47
C ASP A 49 -8.56 -2.85 14.39
N ALA A 50 -7.50 -3.26 13.68
CA ALA A 50 -6.99 -2.53 12.53
C ALA A 50 -8.05 -2.42 11.42
N TYR A 51 -8.81 -3.49 11.14
CA TYR A 51 -9.91 -3.48 10.20
C TYR A 51 -11.01 -2.49 10.61
N LEU A 52 -11.43 -2.51 11.88
CA LEU A 52 -12.44 -1.57 12.40
C LEU A 52 -11.96 -0.12 12.26
N GLN A 53 -10.70 0.16 12.61
CA GLN A 53 -10.11 1.49 12.46
C GLN A 53 -10.08 1.95 11.00
N VAL A 54 -9.73 1.05 10.08
CA VAL A 54 -9.71 1.35 8.65
C VAL A 54 -11.11 1.66 8.11
N ARG A 55 -12.15 0.97 8.59
CA ARG A 55 -13.53 1.33 8.23
C ARG A 55 -13.88 2.76 8.63
N LEU A 56 -13.48 3.20 9.82
CA LEU A 56 -13.68 4.58 10.26
C LEU A 56 -12.90 5.58 9.38
N TRP A 57 -11.68 5.23 8.98
CA TRP A 57 -10.92 6.06 8.04
C TRP A 57 -11.59 6.15 6.68
N PHE A 58 -12.24 5.10 6.19
CA PHE A 58 -13.01 5.19 4.94
C PHE A 58 -14.22 6.12 5.03
N GLN A 59 -14.88 6.20 6.19
CA GLN A 59 -15.96 7.17 6.39
C GLN A 59 -15.46 8.63 6.30
N THR A 60 -14.23 8.89 6.73
CA THR A 60 -13.66 10.25 6.78
C THR A 60 -12.94 10.63 5.48
N TRP A 61 -12.13 9.73 4.94
CA TRP A 61 -11.18 10.01 3.85
C TRP A 61 -11.53 9.32 2.54
N GLY A 62 -12.46 8.36 2.55
CA GLY A 62 -12.86 7.59 1.38
C GLY A 62 -11.65 6.96 0.67
N VAL A 63 -11.61 7.08 -0.64
CA VAL A 63 -10.57 6.47 -1.50
C VAL A 63 -9.15 6.93 -1.17
N TRP A 64 -8.98 8.14 -0.60
CA TRP A 64 -7.65 8.68 -0.26
C TRP A 64 -6.95 7.88 0.84
N ALA A 65 -7.71 7.23 1.74
CA ALA A 65 -7.13 6.33 2.74
C ALA A 65 -6.39 5.15 2.08
N VAL A 66 -6.88 4.65 0.94
CA VAL A 66 -6.21 3.58 0.18
C VAL A 66 -4.91 4.07 -0.45
N LEU A 67 -4.89 5.31 -0.98
CA LEU A 67 -3.69 5.89 -1.57
C LEU A 67 -2.56 6.00 -0.53
N VAL A 68 -2.87 6.58 0.63
CA VAL A 68 -1.91 6.74 1.73
C VAL A 68 -1.46 5.37 2.23
N ALA A 69 -2.40 4.44 2.46
CA ALA A 69 -2.08 3.09 2.90
C ALA A 69 -1.21 2.32 1.90
N GLY A 70 -1.49 2.47 0.60
CA GLY A 70 -0.76 1.82 -0.47
C GLY A 70 0.71 2.22 -0.50
N PHE A 71 1.01 3.49 -0.20
CA PHE A 71 2.36 4.01 -0.22
C PHE A 71 3.10 3.89 1.12
N SER A 72 2.37 4.01 2.24
CA SER A 72 2.89 3.91 3.60
C SER A 72 3.37 2.49 3.97
N PRO A 73 4.14 2.31 5.06
CA PRO A 73 4.50 0.99 5.58
C PRO A 73 3.36 0.26 6.31
N ILE A 74 2.11 0.74 6.23
CA ILE A 74 0.95 0.17 6.93
C ILE A 74 0.46 -1.11 6.20
N PRO A 75 -0.20 -2.06 6.91
CA PRO A 75 -0.80 -3.26 6.31
C PRO A 75 -1.92 -2.97 5.30
N TYR A 76 -1.56 -2.66 4.07
CA TYR A 76 -2.50 -2.43 2.96
C TYR A 76 -3.53 -3.55 2.74
N LYS A 77 -3.21 -4.81 3.05
CA LYS A 77 -4.16 -5.93 2.93
C LYS A 77 -5.45 -5.69 3.73
N VAL A 78 -5.34 -5.03 4.88
CA VAL A 78 -6.48 -4.69 5.74
C VAL A 78 -7.34 -3.63 5.04
N PHE A 79 -6.72 -2.66 4.38
CA PHE A 79 -7.41 -1.66 3.55
C PHE A 79 -8.12 -2.29 2.36
N THR A 80 -7.52 -3.28 1.71
CA THR A 80 -8.19 -3.94 0.57
C THR A 80 -9.43 -4.70 1.02
N ILE A 81 -9.35 -5.45 2.13
CA ILE A 81 -10.50 -6.17 2.69
C ILE A 81 -11.56 -5.18 3.17
N ALA A 82 -11.17 -4.15 3.91
CA ALA A 82 -12.11 -3.13 4.37
C ALA A 82 -12.78 -2.38 3.22
N ALA A 83 -12.08 -2.09 2.11
CA ALA A 83 -12.63 -1.39 0.95
C ALA A 83 -13.76 -2.19 0.29
N GLY A 84 -13.60 -3.52 0.20
CA GLY A 84 -14.65 -4.42 -0.25
C GLY A 84 -15.83 -4.47 0.72
N ALA A 85 -15.55 -4.61 2.02
CA ALA A 85 -16.57 -4.71 3.05
C ALA A 85 -17.43 -3.44 3.19
N VAL A 86 -16.89 -2.26 2.84
CA VAL A 86 -17.65 -1.01 2.79
C VAL A 86 -18.22 -0.70 1.39
N SER A 87 -18.12 -1.64 0.44
CA SER A 87 -18.61 -1.50 -0.94
C SER A 87 -18.09 -0.24 -1.65
N MET A 88 -16.82 0.10 -1.45
CA MET A 88 -16.18 1.21 -2.17
C MET A 88 -16.16 0.93 -3.68
N ALA A 89 -16.44 1.92 -4.53
CA ALA A 89 -16.37 1.71 -5.98
C ALA A 89 -15.02 1.09 -6.42
N LEU A 90 -15.09 0.00 -7.18
CA LEU A 90 -13.91 -0.81 -7.53
C LEU A 90 -12.91 -0.05 -8.41
N ALA A 91 -13.39 0.70 -9.40
CA ALA A 91 -12.53 1.46 -10.31
C ALA A 91 -11.64 2.49 -9.58
N PRO A 92 -12.17 3.40 -8.74
CA PRO A 92 -11.32 4.33 -8.01
C PRO A 92 -10.37 3.61 -7.03
N PHE A 93 -10.81 2.53 -6.37
CA PHE A 93 -9.95 1.68 -5.55
C PHE A 93 -8.75 1.14 -6.34
N LEU A 94 -8.96 0.55 -7.52
CA LEU A 94 -7.89 -0.02 -8.33
C LEU A 94 -6.91 1.06 -8.82
N ILE A 95 -7.42 2.23 -9.22
CA ILE A 95 -6.58 3.35 -9.68
C ILE A 95 -5.68 3.85 -8.56
N VAL A 96 -6.23 4.18 -7.38
CA VAL A 96 -5.38 4.68 -6.29
C VAL A 96 -4.46 3.59 -5.73
N SER A 97 -4.88 2.33 -5.78
CA SER A 97 -4.04 1.20 -5.41
C SER A 97 -2.85 1.07 -6.35
N LEU A 98 -3.08 1.18 -7.66
CA LEU A 98 -2.03 1.16 -8.68
C LEU A 98 -1.04 2.30 -8.46
N VAL A 99 -1.54 3.52 -8.21
CA VAL A 99 -0.70 4.70 -7.97
C VAL A 99 0.09 4.56 -6.67
N GLY A 100 -0.58 4.27 -5.54
CA GLY A 100 0.06 4.20 -4.23
C GLY A 100 1.07 3.04 -4.13
N ARG A 101 0.69 1.84 -4.59
CA ARG A 101 1.59 0.68 -4.61
C ARG A 101 2.71 0.84 -5.63
N GLY A 102 2.38 1.31 -6.82
CA GLY A 102 3.34 1.59 -7.87
C GLY A 102 4.41 2.56 -7.37
N ALA A 103 4.00 3.72 -6.88
CA ALA A 103 4.93 4.73 -6.35
C ALA A 103 5.89 4.14 -5.32
N ARG A 104 5.40 3.35 -4.36
CA ARG A 104 6.25 2.70 -3.35
C ARG A 104 7.23 1.71 -3.97
N PHE A 105 6.76 0.80 -4.81
CA PHE A 105 7.62 -0.25 -5.38
C PHE A 105 8.64 0.29 -6.36
N PHE A 106 8.25 1.25 -7.21
CA PHE A 106 9.17 1.92 -8.12
C PHE A 106 10.23 2.69 -7.34
N LEU A 107 9.85 3.43 -6.30
CA LEU A 107 10.81 4.14 -5.44
C LEU A 107 11.79 3.19 -4.76
N LEU A 108 11.30 2.14 -4.09
CA LEU A 108 12.16 1.17 -3.41
C LEU A 108 13.07 0.43 -4.40
N SER A 109 12.53 0.01 -5.55
CA SER A 109 13.33 -0.65 -6.58
C SER A 109 14.41 0.26 -7.16
N GLY A 110 14.10 1.55 -7.38
CA GLY A 110 15.03 2.54 -7.90
C GLY A 110 16.16 2.84 -6.91
N LEU A 111 15.83 3.02 -5.63
CA LEU A 111 16.82 3.21 -4.56
C LEU A 111 17.78 2.02 -4.46
N VAL A 112 17.26 0.78 -4.52
CA VAL A 112 18.09 -0.43 -4.48
C VAL A 112 18.94 -0.56 -5.75
N ALA A 113 18.39 -0.25 -6.92
CA ALA A 113 19.13 -0.34 -8.18
C ALA A 113 20.26 0.68 -8.27
N TRP A 114 20.05 1.89 -7.75
CA TRP A 114 21.04 2.96 -7.72
C TRP A 114 22.11 2.73 -6.65
N GLY A 115 21.71 2.31 -5.44
CA GLY A 115 22.62 2.14 -4.30
C GLY A 115 23.37 0.82 -4.22
N GLY A 116 22.93 -0.19 -4.96
CA GLY A 116 23.51 -1.53 -4.94
C GLY A 116 23.47 -2.19 -3.55
N PRO A 117 24.37 -3.15 -3.26
CA PRO A 117 24.38 -3.90 -2.00
C PRO A 117 24.57 -3.04 -0.74
N ARG A 118 25.18 -1.85 -0.88
CA ARG A 118 25.42 -0.94 0.26
C ARG A 118 24.12 -0.36 0.83
N ILE A 119 23.13 -0.10 -0.02
CA ILE A 119 21.83 0.42 0.43
C ILE A 119 20.96 -0.66 1.05
N GLU A 120 21.17 -1.95 0.78
CA GLU A 120 20.30 -3.02 1.30
C GLU A 120 20.18 -3.02 2.83
N ASN A 121 21.31 -2.99 3.52
CA ASN A 121 21.35 -3.04 4.99
C ASN A 121 20.75 -1.78 5.62
N GLY A 122 20.99 -0.61 5.00
CA GLY A 122 20.38 0.65 5.42
C GLY A 122 18.87 0.67 5.16
N LEU A 123 18.45 0.18 4.00
CA LEU A 123 17.05 0.20 3.58
C LEU A 123 16.21 -0.67 4.50
N LYS A 124 16.64 -1.88 4.87
CA LYS A 124 15.90 -2.73 5.83
C LYS A 124 15.66 -2.01 7.16
N ARG A 125 16.61 -1.17 7.60
CA ARG A 125 16.51 -0.41 8.85
C ARG A 125 15.62 0.83 8.74
N TYR A 126 15.63 1.50 7.59
CA TYR A 126 14.98 2.81 7.42
C TYR A 126 13.79 2.82 6.45
N ILE A 127 13.38 1.67 5.90
CA ILE A 127 12.29 1.58 4.92
C ILE A 127 10.97 2.18 5.43
N ASP A 128 10.67 2.01 6.71
CA ASP A 128 9.47 2.56 7.32
C ASP A 128 9.59 4.07 7.52
N ALA A 129 10.75 4.54 7.98
CA ALA A 129 11.05 5.96 8.13
C ALA A 129 11.03 6.69 6.78
N ILE A 130 11.59 6.08 5.72
CA ILE A 130 11.54 6.60 4.35
C ILE A 130 10.09 6.67 3.87
N GLY A 131 9.32 5.60 4.09
CA GLY A 131 7.90 5.56 3.74
C GLY A 131 7.11 6.70 4.39
N TRP A 132 7.26 6.87 5.71
CA TRP A 132 6.59 7.95 6.44
C TRP A 132 7.11 9.34 6.08
N GLY A 133 8.42 9.50 5.89
CA GLY A 133 9.03 10.76 5.48
C GLY A 133 8.50 11.24 4.12
N LEU A 134 8.28 10.33 3.18
CA LEU A 134 7.70 10.64 1.88
C LEU A 134 6.21 10.98 1.97
N VAL A 135 5.43 10.30 2.83
CA VAL A 135 4.05 10.69 3.12
C VAL A 135 4.01 12.12 3.70
N ALA A 136 4.86 12.41 4.68
CA ALA A 136 4.95 13.73 5.29
C ALA A 136 5.36 14.81 4.29
N ALA A 137 6.34 14.52 3.43
CA ALA A 137 6.77 15.43 2.36
C ALA A 137 5.65 15.71 1.35
N GLY A 138 4.86 14.69 0.98
CA GLY A 138 3.70 14.86 0.11
C GLY A 138 2.62 15.75 0.73
N VAL A 139 2.33 15.57 2.02
CA VAL A 139 1.38 16.42 2.76
C VAL A 139 1.91 17.86 2.85
N ALA A 140 3.18 18.05 3.19
CA ALA A 140 3.80 19.37 3.27
C ALA A 140 3.77 20.10 1.92
N GLY A 141 4.10 19.41 0.83
CA GLY A 141 4.02 19.96 -0.53
C GLY A 141 2.60 20.37 -0.91
N TYR A 142 1.59 19.57 -0.56
CA TYR A 142 0.19 19.93 -0.80
C TYR A 142 -0.22 21.19 -0.04
N ILE A 143 0.18 21.33 1.23
CA ILE A 143 -0.12 22.52 2.04
C ILE A 143 0.58 23.76 1.45
N ALA A 144 1.85 23.63 1.07
CA ALA A 144 2.63 24.74 0.52
C ALA A 144 2.10 25.25 -0.83
N LEU A 145 1.52 24.38 -1.67
CA LEU A 145 0.93 24.76 -2.95
C LEU A 145 -0.51 25.27 -2.85
N ARG A 146 -1.17 25.02 -1.71
CA ARG A 146 -2.55 25.45 -1.43
C ARG A 146 -2.62 26.85 -0.79
N ASN A 147 -1.53 27.28 -0.16
CA ASN A 147 -1.34 28.63 0.36
C ASN A 147 -0.82 29.58 -0.73
#